data_AF-A0A1Y1MLI2-F1
#
_entry.id   AF-A0A1Y1MLI2-F1
#
_cell.length_a   1.000
_cell.length_b   1.000
_cell.length_c   1.000
_cell.angle_alpha   90.00
_cell.angle_beta   90.00
_cell.angle_gamma   90.00
#
_symmetry.space_group_name_H-M   'P 1'
#
loop_
_entity.id
_entity.type
_entity.pdbx_description
1 polymer ?
#
loop_
_entity_poly.entity_id
_entity_poly.type
_entity_poly.pdbx_seq_one_letter_code
_entity_poly.pdbx_strand_id
1 'polypeptide(L)'
;MNMDTETINNHLKKLEELVIDEDKIVTVPSLCTTFNVTAKESKLLLDQFIETNRKAHPRSLALTYILSGLREHKTPTVSIVKEDKLDEKKALYTGEPLCTIYSVQKCKEIDFNSVTLIDCFDVSKSRESPMLVSGYT
;
A
#
# COMPACT_ATOMS: atom_id res chain seq x y z
N MET A 1 -5.10 18.54 7.76
CA MET A 1 -3.74 19.04 8.07
C MET A 1 -2.86 18.60 6.92
N ASN A 2 -2.01 19.48 6.39
CA ASN A 2 -1.00 19.09 5.41
C ASN A 2 0.27 18.75 6.17
N MET A 3 0.88 17.58 5.91
CA MET A 3 2.24 17.27 6.38
C MET A 3 3.21 18.35 5.89
N ASP A 4 4.10 18.79 6.78
CA ASP A 4 5.18 19.68 6.42
C ASP A 4 6.29 18.93 5.66
N THR A 5 7.12 19.69 4.93
CA THR A 5 8.15 19.16 4.05
C THR A 5 9.25 18.38 4.78
N GLU A 6 9.58 18.76 6.02
CA GLU A 6 10.62 18.08 6.79
C GLU A 6 10.15 16.68 7.19
N THR A 7 8.91 16.58 7.68
CA THR A 7 8.28 15.30 8.01
C THR A 7 8.16 14.39 6.78
N ILE A 8 7.77 14.94 5.62
CA ILE A 8 7.73 14.19 4.35
C ILE A 8 9.11 13.60 4.02
N ASN A 9 10.16 14.43 4.05
CA ASN A 9 11.52 13.99 3.72
C ASN A 9 12.02 12.90 4.69
N ASN A 10 11.71 13.02 5.98
CA ASN A 10 12.07 12.01 6.96
C ASN A 10 11.34 10.68 6.72
N HIS A 11 10.03 10.74 6.42
CA HIS A 11 9.25 9.56 6.08
C HIS A 11 9.71 8.89 4.78
N LEU A 12 10.12 9.66 3.76
CA LEU A 12 10.65 9.12 2.52
C LEU A 12 11.98 8.38 2.74
N LYS A 13 12.88 8.93 3.57
CA LYS A 13 14.14 8.22 3.94
C LYS A 13 13.85 6.91 4.63
N LYS A 14 12.96 6.92 5.62
CA LYS A 14 12.57 5.71 6.35
C LYS A 14 11.88 4.68 5.45
N LEU A 15 11.08 5.14 4.49
CA LEU A 15 10.45 4.26 3.50
C LEU A 15 11.50 3.64 2.57
N GLU A 16 12.53 4.38 2.19
CA GLU A 16 13.68 3.87 1.45
C GLU A 16 14.43 2.80 2.25
N GLU A 17 14.72 3.04 3.53
CA GLU A 17 15.34 2.03 4.40
C GLU A 17 14.49 0.75 4.46
N LEU A 18 13.17 0.86 4.67
CA LEU A 18 12.27 -0.30 4.73
C LEU A 18 12.24 -1.10 3.43
N VAL A 19 12.09 -0.43 2.29
CA VAL A 19 11.87 -1.11 1.00
C VAL A 19 13.18 -1.54 0.36
N ILE A 20 14.20 -0.67 0.38
CA ILE A 20 15.45 -0.87 -0.35
C ILE A 20 16.48 -1.62 0.50
N ASP A 21 16.68 -1.22 1.75
CA ASP A 21 17.73 -1.81 2.59
C ASP A 21 17.24 -3.08 3.31
N GLU A 22 16.02 -3.04 3.84
CA GLU A 22 15.43 -4.15 4.59
C GLU A 22 14.58 -5.13 3.74
N ASP A 23 14.41 -4.84 2.45
CA ASP A 23 13.65 -5.67 1.49
C ASP A 23 12.20 -5.94 1.94
N LYS A 24 11.60 -5.02 2.72
CA LYS A 24 10.22 -5.15 3.19
C LYS A 24 9.23 -4.78 2.11
N ILE A 25 8.13 -5.52 2.09
CA ILE A 25 6.92 -5.14 1.36
C ILE A 25 6.19 -4.11 2.21
N VAL A 26 5.87 -2.97 1.62
CA VAL A 26 5.14 -1.88 2.28
C VAL A 26 3.80 -1.69 1.60
N THR A 27 2.71 -1.76 2.38
CA THR A 27 1.34 -1.50 1.93
C THR A 27 0.86 -0.14 2.45
N VAL A 28 -0.17 0.43 1.80
CA VAL A 28 -0.82 1.65 2.31
C VAL A 28 -1.27 1.47 3.78
N PRO A 29 -1.95 0.38 4.17
CA PRO A 29 -2.29 0.11 5.56
C PRO A 29 -1.07 0.02 6.50
N SER A 30 -0.03 -0.74 6.14
CA SER A 30 1.14 -0.91 7.02
C SER A 30 1.84 0.41 7.29
N LEU A 31 1.86 1.31 6.30
CA LEU A 31 2.48 2.63 6.42
C LEU A 31 1.67 3.57 7.33
N CYS A 32 0.33 3.49 7.29
CA CYS A 32 -0.54 4.22 8.21
C CYS A 32 -0.19 3.87 9.66
N THR A 33 -0.03 2.58 9.97
CA THR A 33 0.36 2.12 11.31
C THR A 33 1.79 2.54 11.66
N THR A 34 2.74 2.35 10.72
CA THR A 34 4.17 2.57 10.98
C THR A 34 4.51 4.05 11.20
N PHE A 35 3.88 4.96 10.45
CA PHE A 35 4.16 6.40 10.51
C PHE A 35 3.07 7.20 11.22
N ASN A 36 2.01 6.54 11.70
CA ASN A 36 0.85 7.17 12.32
C ASN A 36 0.24 8.28 11.44
N VAL A 37 0.07 7.96 10.15
CA VAL A 37 -0.45 8.88 9.12
C VAL A 37 -1.79 8.40 8.57
N THR A 38 -2.54 9.30 7.94
CA THR A 38 -3.79 8.95 7.28
C THR A 38 -3.55 8.14 6.00
N ALA A 39 -4.57 7.41 5.53
CA ALA A 39 -4.50 6.69 4.25
C ALA A 39 -4.20 7.63 3.06
N LYS A 40 -4.59 8.90 3.14
CA LYS A 40 -4.27 9.90 2.11
C LYS A 40 -2.78 10.25 2.11
N GLU A 41 -2.21 10.47 3.29
CA GLU A 41 -0.78 10.78 3.45
C GLU A 41 0.10 9.57 3.11
N SER A 42 -0.31 8.37 3.52
CA SER A 42 0.36 7.12 3.15
C SER A 42 0.45 6.95 1.62
N LYS A 43 -0.65 7.20 0.89
CA LYS A 43 -0.65 7.19 -0.58
C LYS A 43 0.30 8.23 -1.17
N LEU A 44 0.26 9.46 -0.66
CA LEU A 44 1.14 10.55 -1.10
C LEU A 44 2.62 10.18 -0.94
N LEU A 45 2.98 9.59 0.21
CA LEU A 45 4.35 9.16 0.49
C LEU A 45 4.80 8.05 -0.45
N LEU A 46 3.95 7.05 -0.71
CA LEU A 46 4.25 5.99 -1.66
C LEU A 46 4.41 6.53 -3.08
N ASP A 47 3.51 7.42 -3.54
CA ASP A 47 3.58 8.02 -4.88
C ASP A 47 4.90 8.81 -5.05
N GLN A 48 5.28 9.64 -4.06
CA GLN A 48 6.53 10.41 -4.09
C GLN A 48 7.78 9.51 -4.05
N PHE A 49 7.76 8.46 -3.23
CA PHE A 49 8.83 7.47 -3.16
C PHE A 49 9.03 6.77 -4.50
N ILE A 50 7.94 6.28 -5.11
CA ILE A 50 7.95 5.60 -6.41
C ILE A 50 8.48 6.53 -7.49
N GLU A 51 8.02 7.78 -7.54
CA GLU A 51 8.48 8.76 -8.53
C GLU A 51 9.99 9.00 -8.41
N THR A 52 10.48 9.16 -7.18
CA THR A 52 11.91 9.39 -6.91
C THR A 52 12.75 8.18 -7.28
N ASN A 53 12.34 6.99 -6.83
CA ASN A 53 13.09 5.76 -7.05
C ASN A 53 13.07 5.32 -8.52
N ARG A 54 11.99 5.55 -9.28
CA ARG A 54 11.96 5.24 -10.71
C ARG A 54 12.88 6.11 -11.55
N LYS A 55 13.09 7.37 -11.14
CA LYS A 55 14.06 8.27 -11.79
C LYS A 55 15.49 7.75 -11.63
N ALA A 56 15.81 7.18 -10.46
CA ALA A 56 17.13 6.61 -10.19
C ALA A 56 17.29 5.17 -10.75
N HIS A 57 16.26 4.34 -10.59
CA HIS A 57 16.27 2.90 -10.83
C HIS A 57 14.92 2.42 -11.41
N PRO A 58 14.70 2.54 -12.74
CA PRO A 58 13.38 2.35 -13.34
C PRO A 58 12.80 0.92 -13.28
N ARG A 59 13.55 -0.09 -12.85
CA ARG A 59 13.13 -1.50 -12.82
C ARG A 59 13.43 -2.23 -11.50
N SER A 60 13.70 -1.50 -10.41
CA SER A 60 14.02 -2.10 -9.11
C SER A 60 12.81 -2.39 -8.22
N LEU A 61 11.65 -1.81 -8.56
CA LEU A 61 10.45 -1.88 -7.73
C LEU A 61 9.32 -2.62 -8.44
N ALA A 62 8.65 -3.48 -7.67
CA ALA A 62 7.39 -4.11 -8.04
C ALA A 62 6.24 -3.41 -7.30
N LEU A 63 5.20 -3.03 -8.05
CA LEU A 63 4.06 -2.27 -7.54
C LEU A 63 2.76 -3.05 -7.71
N THR A 64 1.85 -2.89 -6.75
CA THR A 64 0.45 -3.29 -6.91
C THR A 64 -0.49 -2.09 -6.76
N TYR A 65 -1.61 -2.15 -7.47
CA TYR A 65 -2.63 -1.12 -7.49
C TYR A 65 -3.99 -1.70 -7.13
N ILE A 66 -4.82 -0.90 -6.45
CA ILE A 66 -6.25 -1.16 -6.33
C ILE A 66 -6.95 -0.52 -7.54
N LEU A 67 -7.74 -1.31 -8.25
CA LEU A 67 -8.74 -0.86 -9.22
C LEU A 67 -10.13 -0.96 -8.60
N SER A 68 -10.88 0.14 -8.62
CA SER A 68 -12.27 0.20 -8.16
C SER A 68 -13.16 0.84 -9.23
N GLY A 69 -14.25 0.19 -9.56
CA GLY A 69 -15.17 0.67 -10.59
C GLY A 69 -16.28 -0.34 -10.90
N LEU A 70 -17.01 -0.09 -11.98
CA LEU A 70 -18.05 -1.00 -12.47
C LEU A 70 -17.47 -1.90 -13.56
N ARG A 71 -17.78 -3.19 -13.55
CA ARG A 71 -17.52 -4.11 -14.67
C ARG A 71 -18.80 -4.37 -15.46
N GLU A 72 -18.77 -5.36 -16.36
CA GLU A 72 -19.95 -5.82 -17.11
C GLU A 72 -21.17 -6.00 -16.18
N HIS A 73 -22.35 -5.75 -16.72
CA HIS A 73 -23.61 -5.76 -15.97
C HIS A 73 -23.68 -4.77 -14.79
N LYS A 74 -22.85 -3.73 -14.79
CA LYS A 74 -22.77 -2.71 -13.73
C LYS A 74 -22.41 -3.29 -12.36
N THR A 75 -21.66 -4.39 -12.33
CA THR A 75 -21.22 -5.00 -11.06
C THR A 75 -20.09 -4.16 -10.42
N PRO A 76 -20.27 -3.62 -9.20
CA PRO A 76 -19.20 -2.96 -8.46
C PRO A 76 -18.09 -3.95 -8.16
N THR A 77 -16.88 -3.65 -8.58
CA THR A 77 -15.72 -4.54 -8.44
C THR A 77 -14.52 -3.79 -7.91
N VAL A 78 -13.88 -4.34 -6.88
CA VAL A 78 -12.58 -3.90 -6.37
C VAL A 78 -11.60 -5.04 -6.57
N SER A 79 -10.42 -4.75 -7.13
CA SER A 79 -9.38 -5.76 -7.33
C SER A 79 -7.99 -5.18 -7.09
N ILE A 80 -7.08 -6.00 -6.60
CA ILE A 80 -5.65 -5.67 -6.49
C ILE A 80 -4.94 -6.29 -7.70
N VAL A 81 -4.13 -5.49 -8.39
CA VAL A 81 -3.51 -5.86 -9.67
C VAL A 81 -2.03 -5.50 -9.66
N LYS A 82 -1.19 -6.36 -10.24
CA LYS A 82 0.23 -6.05 -10.49
C LYS A 82 0.34 -4.99 -11.57
N GLU A 83 1.37 -4.16 -11.51
CA GLU A 83 1.58 -3.12 -12.51
C GLU A 83 1.59 -3.63 -13.96
N ASP A 84 2.25 -4.76 -14.23
CA ASP A 84 2.38 -5.32 -15.59
C ASP A 84 1.02 -5.75 -16.20
N LYS A 85 0.01 -5.96 -15.34
CA LYS A 85 -1.36 -6.34 -15.73
C LYS A 85 -2.34 -5.19 -15.64
N LEU A 86 -1.89 -3.98 -15.30
CA LEU A 86 -2.78 -2.88 -14.98
C LEU A 86 -3.65 -2.48 -16.18
N ASP A 87 -3.06 -2.31 -17.36
CA ASP A 87 -3.80 -1.92 -18.57
C ASP A 87 -4.79 -3.01 -19.01
N GLU A 88 -4.36 -4.28 -18.97
CA GLU A 88 -5.23 -5.45 -19.26
C GLU A 88 -6.45 -5.47 -18.32
N LYS A 89 -6.25 -5.24 -17.02
CA LYS A 89 -7.34 -5.26 -16.03
C LYS A 89 -8.21 -4.01 -16.08
N LYS A 90 -7.67 -2.84 -16.39
CA LYS A 90 -8.45 -1.61 -16.59
C LYS A 90 -9.44 -1.76 -17.73
N ALA A 91 -9.06 -2.42 -18.83
CA ALA A 91 -9.94 -2.67 -19.97
C ALA A 91 -11.19 -3.52 -19.65
N LEU A 92 -11.20 -4.22 -18.51
CA LEU A 92 -12.36 -5.03 -18.06
C LEU A 92 -13.43 -4.20 -17.34
N TYR A 93 -13.16 -2.92 -17.06
CA TYR A 93 -14.09 -2.02 -16.39
C TYR A 93 -14.91 -1.23 -17.42
N THR A 94 -16.15 -0.95 -17.06
CA THR A 94 -17.04 -0.04 -17.78
C THR A 94 -16.58 1.39 -17.48
N GLY A 95 -15.78 1.97 -18.38
CA GLY A 95 -15.20 3.30 -18.22
C GLY A 95 -13.85 3.29 -17.51
N GLU A 96 -13.37 4.46 -17.08
CA GLU A 96 -12.09 4.59 -16.38
C GLU A 96 -12.26 4.23 -14.89
N PRO A 97 -11.68 3.12 -14.40
CA PRO A 97 -11.75 2.77 -12.99
C PRO A 97 -10.83 3.67 -12.16
N LEU A 98 -11.20 3.89 -10.89
CA LEU A 98 -10.30 4.49 -9.92
C LEU A 98 -9.10 3.58 -9.73
N CYS A 99 -7.90 4.13 -9.92
CA CYS A 99 -6.63 3.42 -9.78
C CYS A 99 -5.81 4.11 -8.68
N THR A 100 -5.41 3.36 -7.65
CA THR A 100 -4.62 3.90 -6.53
C THR A 100 -3.54 2.91 -6.12
N ILE A 101 -2.36 3.40 -5.75
CA ILE A 101 -1.27 2.55 -5.27
C ILE A 101 -1.72 1.77 -4.03
N TYR A 102 -1.29 0.51 -3.95
CA TYR A 102 -1.56 -0.37 -2.81
C TYR A 102 -0.29 -0.77 -2.08
N SER A 103 0.69 -1.31 -2.80
CA SER A 103 1.95 -1.74 -2.20
C SER A 103 3.16 -1.52 -3.11
N VAL A 104 4.32 -1.47 -2.48
CA VAL A 104 5.64 -1.43 -3.10
C VAL A 104 6.57 -2.46 -2.44
N GLN A 105 7.41 -3.10 -3.24
CA GLN A 105 8.45 -4.01 -2.77
C GLN A 105 9.65 -4.03 -3.72
N LYS A 106 10.84 -4.27 -3.18
CA LYS A 106 12.06 -4.44 -3.96
C LYS A 106 12.15 -5.86 -4.51
N CYS A 107 11.49 -6.14 -5.62
CA CYS A 107 11.52 -7.45 -6.27
C CYS A 107 11.09 -7.34 -7.74
N LYS A 108 11.35 -8.39 -8.53
CA LYS A 108 10.84 -8.52 -9.90
C LYS A 108 9.47 -9.15 -9.97
N GLU A 109 9.11 -9.98 -9.00
CA GLU A 109 7.85 -10.70 -8.95
C GLU A 109 7.13 -10.46 -7.62
N ILE A 110 5.80 -10.43 -7.69
CA ILE A 110 4.92 -10.20 -6.55
C ILE A 110 4.18 -11.51 -6.24
N ASP A 111 4.27 -11.95 -4.98
CA ASP A 111 3.44 -13.00 -4.42
C ASP A 111 2.30 -12.37 -3.59
N PHE A 112 1.06 -12.57 -4.01
CA PHE A 112 -0.10 -11.95 -3.34
C PHE A 112 -0.35 -12.51 -1.94
N ASN A 113 0.10 -13.74 -1.64
CA ASN A 113 -0.03 -14.28 -0.29
C ASN A 113 0.82 -13.48 0.68
N SER A 114 2.06 -13.18 0.31
CA SER A 114 3.00 -12.36 1.08
C SER A 114 2.44 -10.95 1.33
N VAL A 115 1.86 -10.32 0.30
CA VAL A 115 1.18 -9.02 0.43
C VAL A 115 0.01 -9.10 1.41
N THR A 116 -0.83 -10.13 1.30
CA THR A 116 -2.02 -10.32 2.16
C THR A 116 -1.65 -10.58 3.63
N LEU A 117 -0.57 -11.34 3.86
CA LEU A 117 -0.12 -11.67 5.21
C LEU A 117 0.28 -10.41 5.99
N ILE A 118 0.94 -9.45 5.35
CA ILE A 118 1.38 -8.21 6.01
C ILE A 118 0.19 -7.45 6.59
N ASP A 119 -0.88 -7.31 5.82
CA ASP A 119 -2.08 -6.63 6.27
C ASP A 119 -2.80 -7.42 7.38
N CYS A 120 -2.81 -8.76 7.33
CA CYS A 120 -3.37 -9.60 8.39
C CYS A 120 -2.58 -9.55 9.70
N PHE A 121 -1.24 -9.50 9.65
CA PHE A 121 -0.39 -9.45 10.84
C PHE A 121 -0.43 -8.08 11.52
N ASP A 122 -0.54 -6.99 10.77
CA ASP A 122 -0.61 -5.64 11.33
C ASP A 122 -1.95 -5.37 12.03
N VAL A 123 -3.06 -5.85 11.45
CA VAL A 123 -4.39 -5.82 12.09
C VAL A 123 -4.41 -6.58 13.43
N SER A 124 -3.62 -7.65 13.56
CA SER A 124 -3.58 -8.47 14.77
C SER A 124 -2.95 -7.74 15.96
N LYS A 125 -1.93 -6.90 15.74
CA LYS A 125 -1.29 -6.10 16.80
C LYS A 125 -2.22 -5.03 17.38
N SER A 126 -3.17 -4.54 16.59
CA SER A 126 -4.14 -3.53 17.05
C SER A 126 -5.24 -4.07 17.98
N ARG A 127 -5.38 -5.40 18.11
CA ARG A 127 -6.45 -6.04 18.90
C ARG A 127 -6.02 -6.56 20.27
N GLU A 128 -4.73 -6.51 20.61
CA GLU A 128 -4.24 -6.90 21.93
C GLU A 128 -4.41 -5.76 22.95
N SER A 129 -5.66 -5.36 23.20
CA SER A 129 -6.03 -4.70 24.45
C SER A 129 -6.36 -5.80 25.46
N PRO A 130 -5.73 -5.86 26.65
CA PRO A 130 -6.05 -6.88 27.64
C PRO A 130 -7.52 -6.72 28.04
N MET A 131 -8.30 -7.77 27.82
CA MET A 131 -9.65 -7.88 28.35
C MET A 131 -9.55 -7.85 29.88
N LEU A 132 -9.86 -6.69 30.48
CA LEU A 132 -10.10 -6.59 31.92
C LEU A 132 -11.33 -7.45 32.23
N VAL A 133 -11.10 -8.69 32.66
CA VAL A 133 -12.10 -9.47 33.37
C VAL A 133 -12.39 -8.73 34.67
N SER A 134 -13.47 -7.94 34.67
CA SER A 134 -14.11 -7.50 35.90
C SER A 134 -14.84 -8.71 36.48
N GLY A 135 -14.17 -9.40 37.40
CA GLY A 135 -14.80 -10.40 38.25
C GLY A 135 -15.72 -9.70 39.22
N TYR A 136 -17.03 -9.86 39.03
CA TYR A 136 -18.01 -9.60 40.07
C TYR A 136 -17.80 -10.61 41.20
N THR A 137 -17.54 -10.12 42.41
CA THR A 137 -17.72 -10.86 43.67
C THR A 137 -18.93 -10.26 44.39
#